data_AF-A0A972JRZ2-F1
#
_entry.id   AF-A0A972JRZ2-F1
#
_cell.length_a   1.000
_cell.length_b   1.000
_cell.length_c   1.000
_cell.angle_alpha   90.00
_cell.angle_beta   90.00
_cell.angle_gamma   90.00
#
_symmetry.space_group_name_H-M   'P 1'
#
loop_
_entity.id
_entity.type
_entity.pdbx_description
1 polymer ?
#
loop_
_entity_poly.entity_id
_entity_poly.type
_entity_poly.pdbx_seq_one_letter_code
_entity_poly.pdbx_strand_id
1 'polypeptide(L)' 'MPIGIPELLIILLILIMLFGATRLKGIGGALGGSIREFKTAVRDEKEEAAELIEKNEQSDKQKA' A
#
# COMPACT_ATOMS: atom_id res chain seq x y z
N MET A 1 -18.48 0.80 23.41
CA MET A 1 -17.45 -0.25 23.26
C MET A 1 -17.17 -0.38 21.77
N PRO A 2 -16.03 0.12 21.27
CA PRO A 2 -15.70 -0.04 19.87
C PRO A 2 -15.51 -1.53 19.56
N ILE A 3 -15.92 -1.92 18.36
CA ILE A 3 -15.71 -3.27 17.84
C ILE A 3 -14.19 -3.53 17.87
N GLY A 4 -13.77 -4.49 18.68
CA GLY A 4 -12.37 -4.82 18.85
C GLY A 4 -11.86 -5.72 17.73
N ILE A 5 -10.55 -5.96 17.75
CA ILE A 5 -9.90 -6.97 16.91
C ILE A 5 -10.60 -8.36 17.03
N PRO A 6 -11.04 -8.83 18.22
CA PRO A 6 -11.69 -10.14 18.36
C PRO A 6 -13.03 -10.25 17.60
N GLU A 7 -13.87 -9.23 17.69
CA GLU A 7 -15.17 -9.22 17.01
C GLU A 7 -15.00 -9.18 15.49
N LEU A 8 -14.01 -8.44 14.98
CA LEU A 8 -13.69 -8.41 13.56
C LEU A 8 -13.24 -9.78 13.03
N LEU A 9 -12.50 -10.56 13.82
CA LEU A 9 -12.09 -11.92 13.46
C LEU A 9 -13.29 -12.87 13.34
N ILE A 10 -14.28 -12.76 14.23
CA ILE A 10 -15.51 -13.57 14.16
C ILE A 10 -16.29 -13.24 12.88
N ILE A 11 -16.45 -11.96 12.56
CA ILE A 11 -17.11 -11.53 11.33
C ILE A 11 -16.35 -12.04 10.10
N LEU A 12 -15.02 -11.92 10.10
CA LEU A 12 -14.16 -12.42 9.03
C LEU A 12 -14.32 -13.94 8.83
N LEU A 13 -14.39 -14.71 9.91
CA LEU A 13 -14.60 -16.14 9.86
C LEU A 13 -15.93 -16.50 9.17
N ILE A 14 -17.01 -15.77 9.50
CA ILE A 14 -18.32 -15.94 8.86
C ILE A 14 -18.24 -15.61 7.36
N LEU A 15 -17.59 -14.51 7.00
CA LEU A 15 -17.40 -14.14 5.59
C LEU A 15 -16.62 -15.22 4.82
N ILE A 16 -15.57 -15.78 5.42
CA ILE A 16 -14.82 -16.90 4.82
C ILE A 16 -15.70 -18.12 4.65
N MET A 17 -16.61 -18.40 5.59
CA MET A 17 -17.53 -19.54 5.49
C MET A 17 -18.61 -19.33 4.41
N LEU A 18 -19.07 -18.10 4.19
CA LEU A 18 -20.04 -17.75 3.13
C LEU A 18 -19.41 -17.73 1.72
N PHE A 19 -18.27 -17.04 1.57
CA PHE A 19 -17.62 -16.85 0.28
C PHE A 19 -16.65 -17.98 -0.06
N GLY A 20 -16.18 -18.73 0.93
CA GLY A 20 -15.13 -19.72 0.80
C GLY A 20 -13.73 -19.09 0.71
N ALA A 21 -12.71 -19.83 1.19
CA ALA A 21 -11.32 -19.39 1.15
C ALA A 21 -10.80 -19.16 -0.29
N THR A 22 -11.32 -19.90 -1.28
CA THR A 22 -10.87 -19.81 -2.68
C THR A 22 -11.22 -18.46 -3.31
N ARG A 23 -12.46 -17.96 -3.08
CA ARG A 23 -12.88 -16.66 -3.63
C ARG A 23 -12.15 -15.52 -2.95
N LEU A 24 -11.99 -15.60 -1.63
CA LEU A 24 -11.28 -14.58 -0.86
C LEU A 24 -9.79 -14.50 -1.24
N LYS A 25 -9.13 -15.64 -1.47
CA LYS A 25 -7.74 -15.69 -1.97
C LYS A 25 -7.60 -15.12 -3.38
N GLY A 26 -8.53 -15.42 -4.28
CA GLY A 26 -8.52 -14.88 -5.65
C GLY A 26 -8.63 -13.36 -5.67
N ILE A 27 -9.61 -12.80 -4.96
CA ILE A 27 -9.82 -11.34 -4.88
C ILE A 27 -8.70 -10.66 -4.10
N GLY A 28 -8.27 -11.25 -2.97
CA GLY A 28 -7.18 -10.73 -2.15
C GLY A 28 -5.84 -10.71 -2.88
N GLY A 29 -5.55 -11.72 -3.72
CA GLY A 29 -4.36 -11.74 -4.57
C GLY A 29 -4.37 -10.62 -5.62
N ALA A 30 -5.49 -10.43 -6.31
CA ALA A 30 -5.64 -9.37 -7.31
C ALA A 30 -5.53 -7.97 -6.69
N LEU A 31 -6.30 -7.70 -5.63
CA LEU A 31 -6.27 -6.42 -4.92
C LEU A 31 -4.91 -6.17 -4.27
N GLY A 32 -4.32 -7.19 -3.63
CA GLY A 32 -3.02 -7.10 -2.98
C GLY A 32 -1.89 -6.82 -3.95
N GLY A 33 -1.94 -7.42 -5.15
CA GLY A 33 -1.01 -7.11 -6.24
C GLY A 33 -1.10 -5.65 -6.69
N SER A 34 -2.31 -5.17 -6.99
CA SER A 34 -2.52 -3.77 -7.41
C SER A 34 -2.11 -2.75 -6.35
N ILE A 35 -2.43 -3.01 -5.07
CA ILE A 35 -2.04 -2.13 -3.95
C ILE A 35 -0.52 -2.12 -3.76
N ARG A 36 0.14 -3.27 -3.94
CA ARG A 36 1.61 -3.36 -3.86
C ARG A 36 2.26 -2.56 -4.96
N GLU A 37 1.80 -2.72 -6.21
CA GLU A 37 2.31 -1.96 -7.36
C GLU A 37 2.11 -0.45 -7.16
N PHE A 38 0.91 -0.06 -6.72
CA PHE A 38 0.59 1.33 -6.42
C PHE A 38 1.49 1.92 -5.32
N LYS A 39 1.73 1.16 -4.24
CA LYS A 39 2.63 1.57 -3.16
C LYS A 39 4.06 1.74 -3.65
N THR A 40 4.54 0.84 -4.50
CA THR A 40 5.89 0.92 -5.08
C THR A 40 6.02 2.15 -5.95
N ALA A 41 5.11 2.34 -6.92
CA ALA A 41 5.12 3.50 -7.82
C ALA A 41 5.10 4.84 -7.07
N VAL A 42 4.23 4.97 -6.06
CA VAL A 42 4.15 6.20 -5.23
C VAL A 42 5.43 6.43 -4.42
N ARG A 43 6.10 5.36 -3.97
CA ARG A 43 7.36 5.49 -3.24
C ARG A 43 8.49 5.92 -4.17
N ASP A 44 8.56 5.31 -5.34
CA ASP A 44 9.60 5.59 -6.34
C ASP A 44 9.46 7.03 -6.87
N GLU A 45 8.23 7.50 -7.15
CA GLU A 45 7.97 8.92 -7.49
C GLU A 45 8.42 9.89 -6.38
N LYS A 46 8.25 9.50 -5.11
CA LYS A 46 8.65 10.32 -3.97
C LYS A 46 10.18 10.35 -3.80
N GLU A 47 10.85 9.24 -4.08
CA GLU A 47 12.32 9.15 -4.06
C GLU A 47 12.92 9.95 -5.23
N GLU A 48 12.37 9.83 -6.44
CA GLU A 48 12.77 10.65 -7.60
C GLU A 48 12.55 12.15 -7.35
N ALA A 49 11.42 12.54 -6.74
CA ALA A 49 11.16 13.93 -6.38
C ALA A 49 12.16 14.46 -5.34
N ALA A 50 12.60 13.62 -4.38
CA ALA A 50 13.61 14.00 -3.39
C ALA A 50 15.00 14.18 -4.02
N GLU A 51 15.38 13.30 -4.94
CA GLU A 51 16.65 13.39 -5.67
C GLU A 51 16.72 14.63 -6.58
N LEU A 52 15.61 14.99 -7.24
CA LEU A 52 15.53 16.18 -8.08
C LEU A 52 15.67 17.49 -7.28
N ILE A 53 15.18 17.52 -6.02
CA ILE A 53 15.33 18.67 -5.14
C ILE A 53 16.78 18.81 -4.69
N GLU A 54 17.44 17.72 -4.29
CA GLU A 54 18.86 17.73 -3.90
C GLU A 54 19.78 18.16 -5.04
N LYS A 55 19.49 17.72 -6.27
CA LYS A 55 20.30 18.04 -7.46
C LYS A 55 20.17 19.51 -7.90
N ASN A 56 19.00 20.11 -7.69
CA ASN A 56 18.79 21.54 -7.93
C ASN A 56 19.50 22.41 -6.87
N GLU A 57 19.50 22.00 -5.60
CA GLU A 57 20.14 22.76 -4.53
C GLU A 57 21.69 22.78 -4.61
N GLN A 58 22.29 21.73 -5.19
CA GLN A 58 23.74 21.69 -5.44
C GLN A 58 24.16 22.52 -6.67
N SER A 59 23.27 22.68 -7.66
CA SER A 59 23.53 23.45 -8.88
C SER A 59 23.55 24.97 -8.65
N ASP A 60 22.79 25.46 -7.66
CA ASP A 60 22.79 26.89 -7.28
C ASP A 60 24.00 27.29 -6.43
N LYS A 61 24.54 26.38 -5.60
CA LYS A 61 25.74 26.68 -4.78
C LYS A 61 27.05 26.67 -5.56
N GLN A 62 27.07 26.11 -6.76
CA GLN A 62 28.27 26.06 -7.62
C GLN A 62 28.34 27.23 -8.63
N LYS A 63 27.28 28.05 -8.73
CA LYS A 63 27.22 29.23 -9.60
C LYS A 63 27.38 30.58 -8.86
N ALA A 64 27.52 30.56 -7.53
CA ALA A 64 27.87 31.72 -6.70
C ALA A 64 29.36 31.67 -6.33
#